data_AF-A0A8W8K377-F1
#
_entry.id   AF-A0A8W8K377-F1
#
_cell.length_a   1.000
_cell.length_b   1.000
_cell.length_c   1.000
_cell.angle_alpha   90.00
_cell.angle_beta   90.00
_cell.angle_gamma   90.00
#
_symmetry.space_group_name_H-M   'P 1'
#
loop_
_entity.id
_entity.type
_entity.pdbx_description
1 polymer ?
#
loop_
_entity_poly.entity_id
_entity_poly.type
_entity_poly.pdbx_seq_one_letter_code
_entity_poly.pdbx_strand_id
1 'polypeptide(L)'
;GTMGPPKPDIPSMKKIGSLYCLDLDGSLRTVIQEVGISNGLAWSEDGKTMYYIDSTPRQMYRFDFDGSTGKIGNKTVFIDNSGKSMPEFGLPDGMTLDTEGNAWVANFFSRKVVKYSTKTGEPMQSVEFPATRITSCCFGGKGLDELYVTTSAYEATEEEMKEFPLSGSLFRVKGLGVKGFPANVYEGSLTVQ
;
A
#
# COMPACT_ATOMS: atom_id res chain seq x y z
N GLY A 1 5.05 -5.18 -2.07
CA GLY A 1 4.90 -4.70 -3.44
C GLY A 1 6.08 -5.12 -4.29
N THR A 2 5.99 -4.88 -5.59
CA THR A 2 7.08 -4.97 -6.55
C THR A 2 7.76 -3.61 -6.70
N MET A 3 8.98 -3.58 -7.23
CA MET A 3 9.70 -2.34 -7.53
C MET A 3 9.62 -2.05 -9.03
N GLY A 4 9.29 -0.81 -9.38
CA GLY A 4 9.42 -0.30 -10.74
C GLY A 4 10.73 0.48 -10.94
N PRO A 5 10.96 1.03 -12.13
CA PRO A 5 12.07 1.94 -12.33
C PRO A 5 11.95 3.18 -11.43
N PRO A 6 13.07 3.85 -11.12
CA PRO A 6 13.14 4.85 -10.06
C PRO A 6 12.45 6.17 -10.40
N LYS A 7 12.50 6.53 -11.68
CA LYS A 7 11.78 7.65 -12.29
C LYS A 7 10.85 7.07 -13.36
N PRO A 8 9.72 6.49 -12.96
CA PRO A 8 8.84 5.84 -13.90
C PRO A 8 8.25 6.89 -14.84
N ASP A 9 8.49 6.74 -16.14
CA ASP A 9 7.69 7.42 -17.16
C ASP A 9 6.33 6.71 -17.23
N ILE A 10 5.46 7.07 -16.29
CA ILE A 10 4.16 6.42 -16.08
C ILE A 10 3.35 6.31 -17.38
N PRO A 11 3.23 7.37 -18.22
CA PRO A 11 2.53 7.28 -19.49
C PRO A 11 3.04 6.19 -20.45
N SER A 12 4.34 5.89 -20.46
CA SER A 12 4.96 4.94 -21.39
C SER A 12 5.26 3.56 -20.77
N MET A 13 5.04 3.40 -19.46
CA MET A 13 5.34 2.15 -18.77
C MET A 13 4.41 1.02 -19.21
N LYS A 14 5.01 -0.06 -19.71
CA LYS A 14 4.28 -1.30 -20.03
C LYS A 14 3.83 -1.99 -18.75
N LYS A 15 2.57 -2.44 -18.74
CA LYS A 15 1.98 -3.19 -17.62
C LYS A 15 2.27 -4.68 -17.76
N ILE A 16 3.46 -5.10 -17.32
CA ILE A 16 3.93 -6.49 -17.44
C ILE A 16 3.83 -7.29 -16.14
N GLY A 17 3.45 -6.64 -15.04
CA GLY A 17 3.29 -7.26 -13.74
C GLY A 17 1.99 -8.05 -13.62
N SER A 18 1.92 -8.87 -12.57
CA SER A 18 0.71 -9.60 -12.19
C SER A 18 0.62 -9.71 -10.67
N LEU A 19 -0.60 -9.76 -10.14
CA LEU A 19 -0.87 -10.14 -8.75
C LEU A 19 -1.13 -11.64 -8.71
N TYR A 20 -0.51 -12.33 -7.75
CA TYR A 20 -0.70 -13.76 -7.52
C TYR A 20 -1.25 -14.02 -6.12
N CYS A 21 -1.89 -15.18 -5.96
CA CYS A 21 -2.26 -15.73 -4.66
C CYS A 21 -1.66 -17.15 -4.56
N LEU A 22 -1.01 -17.41 -3.43
CA LEU A 22 -0.55 -18.74 -3.05
C LEU A 22 -1.63 -19.38 -2.18
N ASP A 23 -2.31 -20.40 -2.72
CA ASP A 23 -3.38 -21.10 -2.00
C ASP A 23 -2.79 -22.04 -0.93
N LEU A 24 -3.64 -22.56 -0.04
CA LEU A 24 -3.21 -23.35 1.12
C LEU A 24 -2.63 -24.72 0.75
N ASP A 25 -2.93 -25.20 -0.46
CA ASP A 25 -2.35 -26.41 -1.04
C ASP A 25 -0.99 -26.17 -1.73
N GLY A 26 -0.49 -24.93 -1.69
CA GLY A 26 0.75 -24.51 -2.32
C GLY A 26 0.64 -24.18 -3.81
N SER A 27 -0.57 -24.27 -4.40
CA SER A 27 -0.78 -23.84 -5.78
C SER A 27 -0.72 -22.32 -5.90
N LEU A 28 -0.15 -21.83 -7.01
CA LEU A 28 -0.06 -20.41 -7.30
C LEU A 28 -1.02 -20.06 -8.43
N ARG A 29 -1.94 -19.11 -8.17
CA ARG A 29 -2.88 -18.60 -9.18
C ARG A 29 -2.64 -17.13 -9.48
N THR A 30 -2.77 -16.78 -10.74
CA THR A 30 -2.80 -15.37 -11.16
C THR A 30 -4.16 -14.77 -10.83
N VAL A 31 -4.17 -13.66 -10.10
CA VAL A 31 -5.37 -12.95 -9.65
C VAL A 31 -5.66 -11.74 -10.54
N ILE A 32 -4.61 -10.97 -10.87
CA ILE A 32 -4.71 -9.78 -11.73
C ILE A 32 -3.54 -9.82 -12.71
N GLN A 33 -3.81 -9.57 -13.99
CA GLN A 33 -2.79 -9.39 -15.03
C GLN A 33 -2.68 -7.92 -15.42
N GLU A 34 -1.68 -7.59 -16.23
CA GLU A 34 -1.47 -6.23 -16.75
C GLU A 34 -1.38 -5.18 -15.64
N VAL A 35 -0.52 -5.44 -14.65
CA VAL A 35 -0.20 -4.51 -13.56
C VAL A 35 1.05 -3.71 -13.91
N GLY A 36 1.05 -2.40 -13.62
CA GLY A 36 2.27 -1.59 -13.70
C GLY A 36 3.25 -1.93 -12.59
N ILE A 37 2.91 -1.57 -11.35
CA ILE A 37 3.69 -1.87 -10.14
C ILE A 37 2.70 -2.37 -9.07
N SER A 38 2.70 -3.68 -8.83
CA SER A 38 1.83 -4.33 -7.84
C SER A 38 2.23 -3.93 -6.43
N ASN A 39 1.30 -3.40 -5.62
CA ASN A 39 1.69 -2.83 -4.34
C ASN A 39 0.74 -3.12 -3.17
N GLY A 40 0.35 -2.11 -2.39
CA GLY A 40 -0.43 -2.27 -1.17
C GLY A 40 -1.70 -3.11 -1.36
N LEU A 41 -1.95 -3.94 -0.35
CA LEU A 41 -3.04 -4.90 -0.28
C LEU A 41 -3.68 -4.79 1.10
N ALA A 42 -5.01 -4.79 1.16
CA ALA A 42 -5.72 -4.92 2.42
C ALA A 42 -7.11 -5.53 2.21
N TRP A 43 -7.73 -5.99 3.28
CA TRP A 43 -9.07 -6.58 3.25
C TRP A 43 -9.96 -5.93 4.30
N SER A 44 -11.24 -5.75 4.00
CA SER A 44 -12.23 -5.39 4.99
C SER A 44 -12.37 -6.48 6.05
N GLU A 45 -12.69 -6.08 7.27
CA GLU A 45 -12.84 -7.01 8.40
C GLU A 45 -13.92 -8.07 8.17
N ASP A 46 -14.98 -7.73 7.43
CA ASP A 46 -16.06 -8.66 7.09
C ASP A 46 -15.70 -9.65 5.97
N GLY A 47 -14.49 -9.56 5.41
CA GLY A 47 -14.01 -10.45 4.35
C GLY A 47 -14.72 -10.28 3.02
N LYS A 48 -15.39 -9.14 2.78
CA LYS A 48 -16.17 -8.89 1.56
C LYS A 48 -15.52 -7.94 0.56
N THR A 49 -14.46 -7.24 0.95
CA THR A 49 -13.78 -6.28 0.09
C THR A 49 -12.28 -6.47 0.16
N MET A 50 -11.65 -6.52 -1.00
CA MET A 50 -10.20 -6.45 -1.15
C MET A 50 -9.83 -5.09 -1.74
N TYR A 51 -8.87 -4.42 -1.11
CA TYR A 51 -8.28 -3.17 -1.58
C TYR A 51 -6.90 -3.44 -2.15
N TYR A 52 -6.58 -2.79 -3.27
CA TYR A 52 -5.34 -3.04 -3.99
C TYR A 52 -4.81 -1.78 -4.67
N ILE A 53 -3.49 -1.64 -4.65
CA ILE A 53 -2.76 -0.56 -5.31
C ILE A 53 -1.97 -1.12 -6.49
N ASP A 54 -2.24 -0.54 -7.67
CA ASP A 54 -1.25 -0.46 -8.75
C ASP A 54 -0.68 0.97 -8.72
N SER A 55 0.62 1.12 -8.45
CA SER A 55 1.20 2.44 -8.20
C SER A 55 1.20 3.35 -9.43
N THR A 56 1.29 2.78 -10.63
CA THR A 56 1.51 3.54 -11.88
C THR A 56 0.29 4.34 -12.33
N PRO A 57 -0.96 3.81 -12.36
CA PRO A 57 -2.12 4.65 -12.65
C PRO A 57 -2.40 5.69 -11.56
N ARG A 58 -1.71 5.60 -10.41
CA ARG A 58 -1.99 6.38 -9.19
C ARG A 58 -3.46 6.29 -8.78
N GLN A 59 -4.02 5.09 -8.94
CA GLN A 59 -5.38 4.75 -8.56
C GLN A 59 -5.34 3.61 -7.55
N MET A 60 -6.21 3.68 -6.55
CA MET A 60 -6.46 2.59 -5.62
C MET A 60 -7.79 1.94 -5.97
N TYR A 61 -7.79 0.62 -6.02
CA TYR A 61 -8.92 -0.19 -6.44
C TYR A 61 -9.51 -0.94 -5.25
N ARG A 62 -10.81 -1.18 -5.32
CA ARG A 62 -11.49 -2.17 -4.47
C ARG A 62 -12.20 -3.20 -5.35
N PHE A 63 -12.32 -4.39 -4.81
CA PHE A 63 -12.98 -5.54 -5.42
C PHE A 63 -13.94 -6.14 -4.41
N ASP A 64 -15.05 -6.67 -4.90
CA ASP A 64 -15.81 -7.65 -4.13
C ASP A 64 -14.89 -8.85 -3.89
N PHE A 65 -14.85 -9.34 -2.65
CA PHE A 65 -14.02 -10.45 -2.24
C PHE A 65 -14.88 -11.51 -1.58
N ASP A 66 -14.63 -12.78 -1.93
CA ASP A 66 -15.21 -13.91 -1.23
C ASP A 66 -14.13 -14.54 -0.34
N GLY A 67 -14.17 -14.25 0.95
CA GLY A 67 -13.22 -14.78 1.93
C GLY A 67 -13.19 -16.30 2.03
N SER A 68 -14.22 -17.01 1.55
CA SER A 68 -14.24 -18.49 1.56
C SER A 68 -13.52 -19.11 0.36
N THR A 69 -13.47 -18.41 -0.78
CA THR A 69 -12.88 -18.92 -2.02
C THR A 69 -11.65 -18.14 -2.49
N GLY A 70 -11.38 -16.99 -1.90
CA GLY A 70 -10.30 -16.09 -2.31
C GLY A 70 -10.53 -15.42 -3.68
N LYS A 71 -11.75 -15.48 -4.22
CA LYS A 71 -12.11 -14.89 -5.51
C LYS A 71 -12.38 -13.39 -5.39
N ILE A 72 -12.01 -12.65 -6.43
CA ILE A 72 -12.30 -11.22 -6.56
C ILE A 72 -13.23 -10.96 -7.75
N GLY A 73 -14.04 -9.90 -7.65
CA GLY A 73 -14.91 -9.43 -8.72
C GLY A 73 -15.13 -7.91 -8.65
N ASN A 74 -15.87 -7.36 -9.61
CA ASN A 74 -16.38 -5.98 -9.59
C ASN A 74 -15.33 -4.91 -9.24
N LYS A 75 -14.23 -4.88 -10.01
CA LYS A 75 -13.17 -3.87 -9.87
C LYS A 75 -13.74 -2.46 -9.96
N THR A 76 -13.54 -1.66 -8.91
CA THR A 76 -13.90 -0.24 -8.91
C THR A 76 -12.72 0.60 -8.40
N VAL A 77 -12.55 1.81 -8.95
CA VAL A 77 -11.62 2.80 -8.39
C VAL A 77 -12.31 3.44 -7.19
N PHE A 78 -11.66 3.45 -6.03
CA PHE A 78 -12.19 4.15 -4.84
C PHE A 78 -11.38 5.40 -4.47
N ILE A 79 -10.12 5.49 -4.91
CA ILE A 79 -9.34 6.73 -4.86
C ILE A 79 -8.65 6.92 -6.21
N ASP A 80 -8.83 8.10 -6.81
CA ASP A 80 -8.16 8.48 -8.05
C ASP A 80 -7.25 9.67 -7.80
N ASN A 81 -5.94 9.44 -7.91
CA ASN A 81 -4.93 10.48 -7.87
C ASN A 81 -4.29 10.72 -9.24
N SER A 82 -4.74 10.13 -10.35
CA SER A 82 -4.09 10.18 -11.68
C SER A 82 -3.88 11.59 -12.26
N GLY A 83 -4.76 12.54 -11.93
CA GLY A 83 -4.67 13.95 -12.34
C GLY A 83 -4.08 14.91 -11.30
N LYS A 84 -3.74 14.42 -10.11
CA LYS A 84 -3.30 15.25 -8.98
C LYS A 84 -1.80 15.58 -8.99
N SER A 85 -1.38 16.51 -8.13
CA SER A 85 0.01 16.94 -8.00
C SER A 85 0.92 15.82 -7.49
N MET A 86 2.03 15.54 -8.18
CA MET A 86 3.02 14.53 -7.78
C MET A 86 3.68 14.84 -6.41
N PRO A 87 4.16 16.07 -6.14
CA PRO A 87 4.69 16.41 -4.81
C PRO A 87 3.69 16.23 -3.66
N GLU A 88 2.39 16.38 -3.91
CA GLU A 88 1.36 16.31 -2.87
C GLU A 88 0.83 14.89 -2.65
N PHE A 89 0.59 14.15 -3.73
CA PHE A 89 -0.06 12.83 -3.67
C PHE A 89 0.88 11.67 -3.99
N GLY A 90 2.04 11.92 -4.60
CA GLY A 90 3.05 10.89 -4.85
C GLY A 90 2.56 9.70 -5.68
N LEU A 91 3.26 8.57 -5.53
CA LEU A 91 2.81 7.26 -5.99
C LEU A 91 2.29 6.46 -4.79
N PRO A 92 1.06 5.94 -4.82
CA PRO A 92 0.59 5.07 -3.75
C PRO A 92 1.42 3.79 -3.74
N ASP A 93 1.92 3.40 -2.57
CA ASP A 93 2.85 2.28 -2.38
C ASP A 93 2.17 1.21 -1.49
N GLY A 94 2.66 0.99 -0.27
CA GLY A 94 2.01 0.12 0.72
C GLY A 94 0.76 0.73 1.37
N MET A 95 -0.11 -0.16 1.88
CA MET A 95 -1.37 0.22 2.52
C MET A 95 -1.72 -0.72 3.68
N THR A 96 -2.42 -0.21 4.69
CA THR A 96 -3.08 -0.98 5.75
C THR A 96 -4.45 -0.38 6.07
N LEU A 97 -5.33 -1.12 6.77
CA LEU A 97 -6.59 -0.58 7.29
C LEU A 97 -6.53 -0.37 8.80
N ASP A 98 -7.25 0.62 9.30
CA ASP A 98 -7.59 0.73 10.72
C ASP A 98 -8.92 0.03 11.05
N THR A 99 -9.18 -0.17 12.35
CA THR A 99 -10.39 -0.82 12.88
C THR A 99 -11.67 -0.01 12.65
N GLU A 100 -11.56 1.22 12.12
CA GLU A 100 -12.72 2.02 11.70
C GLU A 100 -13.03 1.82 10.19
N GLY A 101 -12.24 0.99 9.51
CA GLY A 101 -12.40 0.67 8.10
C GLY A 101 -11.78 1.70 7.15
N ASN A 102 -10.85 2.55 7.61
CA ASN A 102 -10.17 3.53 6.76
C ASN A 102 -8.81 3.02 6.30
N ALA A 103 -8.40 3.44 5.11
CA ALA A 103 -7.13 3.04 4.51
C ALA A 103 -6.01 4.03 4.84
N TRP A 104 -4.89 3.52 5.35
CA TRP A 104 -3.65 4.27 5.52
C TRP A 104 -2.71 3.92 4.39
N VAL A 105 -2.42 4.89 3.52
CA VAL A 105 -1.63 4.68 2.30
C VAL A 105 -0.32 5.44 2.40
N ALA A 106 0.79 4.71 2.29
CA ALA A 106 2.12 5.29 2.10
C ALA A 106 2.21 5.83 0.67
N ASN A 107 2.70 7.05 0.52
CA ASN A 107 2.81 7.70 -0.78
C ASN A 107 4.29 8.04 -1.06
N PHE A 108 4.85 7.34 -2.03
CA PHE A 108 6.21 7.54 -2.50
C PHE A 108 6.36 8.92 -3.15
N PHE A 109 7.42 9.66 -2.82
CA PHE A 109 7.68 11.05 -3.24
C PHE A 109 6.84 12.16 -2.59
N SER A 110 5.76 11.87 -1.85
CA SER A 110 4.98 12.92 -1.19
C SER A 110 5.33 13.17 0.27
N ARG A 111 6.26 12.37 0.84
CA ARG A 111 6.65 12.42 2.25
C ARG A 111 5.53 12.10 3.24
N LYS A 112 4.43 11.48 2.77
CA LYS A 112 3.20 11.32 3.56
C LYS A 112 2.73 9.88 3.64
N VAL A 113 2.16 9.54 4.79
CA VAL A 113 1.08 8.56 4.87
C VAL A 113 -0.24 9.32 4.97
N VAL A 114 -1.23 8.94 4.18
CA VAL A 114 -2.56 9.57 4.17
C VAL A 114 -3.62 8.55 4.57
N LYS A 115 -4.48 8.91 5.53
CA LYS A 115 -5.69 8.19 5.91
C LYS A 115 -6.81 8.60 4.97
N TYR A 116 -7.42 7.64 4.29
CA TYR A 116 -8.56 7.82 3.40
C TYR A 116 -9.79 7.06 3.90
N SER A 117 -10.96 7.66 3.75
CA SER A 117 -12.22 6.96 3.92
C SER A 117 -12.41 5.94 2.80
N THR A 118 -12.56 4.66 3.11
CA THR A 118 -12.84 3.62 2.10
C THR A 118 -14.26 3.70 1.53
N LYS A 119 -15.15 4.45 2.21
CA LYS A 119 -16.53 4.68 1.79
C LYS A 119 -16.63 5.76 0.72
N THR A 120 -15.88 6.85 0.87
CA THR A 120 -15.97 8.04 0.02
C THR A 120 -14.75 8.27 -0.86
N GLY A 121 -13.59 7.70 -0.53
CA GLY A 121 -12.32 7.96 -1.21
C GLY A 121 -11.63 9.25 -0.75
N GLU A 122 -12.22 9.99 0.17
CA GLU A 122 -11.71 11.30 0.60
C GLU A 122 -10.58 11.19 1.61
N PRO A 123 -9.53 12.02 1.53
CA PRO A 123 -8.49 12.10 2.53
C PRO A 123 -9.05 12.69 3.83
N MET A 124 -8.70 12.09 4.96
CA MET A 124 -9.19 12.46 6.29
C MET A 124 -8.09 13.06 7.17
N GLN A 125 -6.89 12.48 7.10
CA GLN A 125 -5.73 12.86 7.91
C GLN A 125 -4.46 12.53 7.13
N SER A 126 -3.37 13.27 7.36
CA SER A 126 -2.05 12.89 6.86
C SER A 126 -0.99 13.02 7.95
N VAL A 127 0.07 12.24 7.81
CA VAL A 127 1.28 12.32 8.64
C VAL A 127 2.45 12.58 7.70
N GLU A 128 3.20 13.65 7.95
CA GLU A 128 4.40 14.01 7.20
C GLU A 128 5.66 13.46 7.87
N PHE A 129 6.62 13.07 7.04
CA PHE A 129 7.87 12.47 7.48
C PHE A 129 9.09 13.25 6.95
N PRO A 130 10.22 13.25 7.69
CA PRO A 130 11.49 13.80 7.24
C PRO A 130 12.23 12.85 6.27
N ALA A 131 11.49 12.31 5.30
CA ALA A 131 11.96 11.37 4.28
C ALA A 131 11.07 11.51 3.03
N THR A 132 11.64 11.42 1.83
CA THR A 132 10.90 11.68 0.58
C THR A 132 10.12 10.48 0.07
N ARG A 133 10.62 9.27 0.29
CA ARG A 133 10.12 8.02 -0.28
C ARG A 133 9.50 7.15 0.80
N ILE A 134 8.22 7.39 1.10
CA ILE A 134 7.46 6.59 2.07
C ILE A 134 6.95 5.34 1.37
N THR A 135 7.34 4.15 1.84
CA THR A 135 7.14 2.90 1.09
C THR A 135 5.99 2.06 1.60
N SER A 136 5.82 1.91 2.91
CA SER A 136 4.71 1.12 3.44
C SER A 136 4.40 1.50 4.88
N CYS A 137 3.27 1.04 5.38
CA CYS A 137 2.90 1.19 6.78
C CYS A 137 2.09 0.00 7.31
N CYS A 138 2.22 -0.26 8.61
CA CYS A 138 1.39 -1.22 9.32
C CYS A 138 1.21 -0.78 10.78
N PHE A 139 0.08 -1.16 11.38
CA PHE A 139 -0.12 -0.97 12.81
C PHE A 139 0.59 -2.07 13.61
N GLY A 140 1.14 -1.68 14.75
CA GLY A 140 1.88 -2.54 15.65
C GLY A 140 1.90 -1.99 17.08
N GLY A 141 2.87 -2.44 17.87
CA GLY A 141 2.90 -2.16 19.31
C GLY A 141 1.87 -3.03 20.07
N LYS A 142 1.95 -3.01 21.41
CA LYS A 142 1.10 -3.87 22.25
C LYS A 142 -0.41 -3.59 22.08
N GLY A 143 -0.77 -2.35 21.75
CA GLY A 143 -2.15 -1.91 21.57
C GLY A 143 -2.65 -1.91 20.13
N LEU A 144 -1.79 -2.27 19.15
CA LEU A 144 -2.02 -2.07 17.71
C LEU A 144 -2.36 -0.61 17.35
N ASP A 145 -1.88 0.34 18.14
CA ASP A 145 -2.15 1.79 18.06
C ASP A 145 -0.91 2.61 17.67
N GLU A 146 0.16 1.92 17.26
CA GLU A 146 1.39 2.54 16.77
C GLU A 146 1.54 2.22 15.28
N LEU A 147 1.59 3.23 14.42
CA LEU A 147 1.81 3.05 12.98
C LEU A 147 3.33 3.02 12.71
N TYR A 148 3.83 1.88 12.27
CA TYR A 148 5.20 1.72 11.79
C TYR A 148 5.24 2.03 10.29
N VAL A 149 6.23 2.81 9.86
CA VAL A 149 6.31 3.33 8.49
C VAL A 149 7.72 3.12 7.95
N THR A 150 7.84 2.38 6.86
CA THR A 150 9.11 2.17 6.16
C THR A 150 9.34 3.26 5.12
N THR A 151 10.60 3.58 4.89
CA THR A 151 11.01 4.53 3.85
C THR A 151 12.20 4.00 3.08
N SER A 152 12.53 4.65 1.97
CA SER A 152 13.66 4.29 1.13
C SER A 152 14.61 5.46 0.92
N ALA A 153 15.92 5.18 0.91
CA ALA A 153 16.95 6.09 0.41
C ALA A 153 17.37 5.76 -1.03
N TYR A 154 16.69 4.79 -1.66
CA TYR A 154 17.03 4.32 -3.00
C TYR A 154 17.02 5.48 -3.99
N GLU A 155 18.17 5.71 -4.62
CA GLU A 155 18.42 6.81 -5.55
C GLU A 155 18.15 8.21 -5.00
N ALA A 156 18.27 8.40 -3.69
CA ALA A 156 18.37 9.73 -3.13
C ALA A 156 19.71 10.37 -3.54
N THR A 157 19.68 11.64 -3.99
CA THR A 157 20.92 12.37 -4.27
C THR A 157 21.61 12.78 -2.97
N GLU A 158 22.87 13.20 -3.04
CA GLU A 158 23.56 13.74 -1.86
C GLU A 158 22.86 14.98 -1.31
N GLU A 159 22.30 15.83 -2.16
CA GLU A 159 21.52 17.01 -1.76
C GLU A 159 20.22 16.59 -1.06
N GLU A 160 19.48 15.63 -1.63
CA GLU A 160 18.27 15.09 -0.99
C GLU A 160 18.59 14.46 0.36
N MET A 161 19.70 13.73 0.48
CA MET A 161 20.12 13.12 1.75
C MET A 161 20.61 14.17 2.77
N LYS A 162 21.13 15.32 2.33
CA LYS A 162 21.44 16.44 3.24
C LYS A 162 20.16 17.09 3.78
N GLU A 163 19.13 17.22 2.95
CA GLU A 163 17.84 17.80 3.35
C GLU A 163 16.97 16.81 4.16
N PHE A 164 16.96 15.54 3.75
CA PHE A 164 16.16 14.46 4.35
C PHE A 164 17.06 13.29 4.80
N PRO A 165 17.90 13.50 5.83
CA PRO A 165 18.89 12.51 6.27
C PRO A 165 18.29 11.23 6.84
N LEU A 166 16.99 11.22 7.15
CA LEU A 166 16.28 10.04 7.65
C LEU A 166 15.61 9.22 6.54
N SER A 167 15.80 9.56 5.26
CA SER A 167 15.39 8.70 4.15
C SER A 167 16.04 7.31 4.29
N GLY A 168 15.25 6.24 4.14
CA GLY A 168 15.68 4.87 4.39
C GLY A 168 15.51 4.38 5.83
N SER A 169 15.07 5.25 6.75
CA SER A 169 14.79 4.88 8.14
C SER A 169 13.40 4.24 8.31
N LEU A 170 13.23 3.56 9.45
CA LEU A 170 11.93 3.13 9.98
C LEU A 170 11.41 4.19 10.96
N PHE A 171 10.15 4.62 10.77
CA PHE A 171 9.46 5.53 11.67
C PHE A 171 8.39 4.80 12.46
N ARG A 172 8.04 5.39 13.61
CA ARG A 172 6.94 4.94 14.46
C ARG A 172 6.13 6.14 14.89
N VAL A 173 4.83 6.11 14.60
CA VAL A 173 3.88 7.18 14.90
C VAL A 173 2.90 6.69 15.97
N LYS A 174 2.65 7.52 16.98
CA LYS A 174 1.69 7.24 18.06
C LYS A 174 0.66 8.35 18.14
N GLY A 175 -0.44 8.10 18.87
CA GLY A 175 -1.45 9.13 19.13
C GLY A 175 -2.37 9.42 17.94
N LEU A 176 -2.54 8.44 17.03
CA LEU A 176 -3.43 8.57 15.87
C LEU A 176 -4.92 8.38 16.23
N GLY A 177 -5.22 7.97 17.46
CA GLY A 177 -6.60 7.77 17.95
C GLY A 177 -7.29 6.52 17.44
N VAL A 178 -6.60 5.70 16.64
CA VAL A 178 -7.14 4.47 16.04
C VAL A 178 -6.19 3.29 16.23
N LYS A 179 -6.71 2.09 15.98
CA LYS A 179 -5.95 0.84 16.00
C LYS A 179 -5.99 0.18 14.64
N GLY A 180 -5.03 -0.69 14.35
CA GLY A 180 -5.13 -1.63 13.24
C GLY A 180 -5.40 -3.05 13.70
N PHE A 181 -5.09 -3.99 12.81
CA PHE A 181 -5.31 -5.42 13.02
C PHE A 181 -3.98 -6.17 13.17
N PRO A 182 -3.97 -7.33 13.87
CA PRO A 182 -2.87 -8.27 13.76
C PRO A 182 -2.66 -8.70 12.30
N ALA A 183 -1.43 -9.02 11.94
CA ALA A 183 -1.15 -9.63 10.63
C ALA A 183 -1.73 -11.05 10.57
N ASN A 184 -2.37 -11.39 9.45
CA ASN A 184 -2.74 -12.76 9.16
C ASN A 184 -1.48 -13.61 8.94
N VAL A 185 -1.54 -14.88 9.34
CA VAL A 185 -0.47 -15.85 9.13
C VAL A 185 -0.88 -16.77 7.98
N TYR A 186 0.05 -17.10 7.08
CA TYR A 186 -0.20 -18.10 6.05
C TYR A 186 -0.35 -19.48 6.70
N GLU A 187 -1.47 -20.17 6.44
CA GLU A 187 -1.82 -21.44 7.08
C GLU A 187 -1.52 -22.68 6.22
N GLY A 188 -1.00 -22.50 5.01
CA GLY A 188 -0.64 -23.60 4.12
C GLY A 188 0.65 -24.28 4.56
N SER A 189 0.84 -25.52 4.11
CA SER A 189 2.08 -26.26 4.34
C SER A 189 3.06 -26.03 3.20
N LEU A 190 4.19 -25.37 3.48
CA LEU A 190 5.28 -25.25 2.52
C LEU A 190 6.26 -26.41 2.74
N THR A 191 6.30 -27.35 1.80
CA THR A 191 7.41 -28.30 1.74
C THR A 191 8.57 -27.59 1.07
N VAL A 192 9.60 -27.22 1.85
CA VAL A 192 10.86 -26.72 1.28
C VAL A 192 11.54 -27.91 0.61
N GLN A 193 11.71 -27.87 -0.70
CA GLN A 193 12.59 -28.78 -1.43
C GLN A 193 14.03 -28.28 -1.41
#